data_AF-A0A0G4HTF8-F1
#
_entry.id   AF-A0A0G4HTF8-F1
#
_cell.length_a   1.000
_cell.length_b   1.000
_cell.length_c   1.000
_cell.angle_alpha   90.00
_cell.angle_beta   90.00
_cell.angle_gamma   90.00
#
_symmetry.space_group_name_H-M   'P 1'
#
loop_
_entity.id
_entity.type
_entity.pdbx_description
1 polymer ?
#
loop_
_entity_poly.entity_id
_entity_poly.type
_entity_poly.pdbx_seq_one_letter_code
_entity_poly.pdbx_strand_id
1 'polypeptide(L)'
;MLGSDEKQTFRCGCVNSDFVPEHSRSVWTMLSNNAEEYLQGTLKLTASVKQHTQQEPVDSVVMVLKERPLETAALTKLREAGAKICEVPRIPPHDEEATFWRFRDQFTKFHIFGMTCYRGIMYLDSDCLAVGPLGDVLSDKFEEKMRNEGARLAAAEDISAGKWMGTFNMGVFYTVPDTEEHVKLMDKFYSREVEFRVDTAEQGFLNVLYKNNITWLDFKFNANLAAFSQKREFWDSRAADLRVIHYTMVKPWACTEEYKEVCRLWDDAPPTDIRMKVVPG
;
A
#
# COMPACT_ATOMS: atom_id res chain seq x y z
N MET A 1 17.88 -7.81 -37.89
CA MET A 1 18.30 -7.15 -36.64
C MET A 1 17.62 -5.79 -36.65
N LEU A 2 16.62 -5.46 -35.85
CA LEU A 2 16.17 -5.87 -34.51
C LEU A 2 14.70 -6.37 -34.65
N GLY A 3 14.23 -7.44 -34.00
CA GLY A 3 14.28 -7.70 -32.56
C GLY A 3 12.90 -7.35 -31.99
N SER A 4 12.04 -8.35 -31.90
CA SER A 4 10.61 -8.31 -31.54
C SER A 4 10.26 -7.49 -30.29
N ASP A 5 9.34 -6.54 -30.45
CA ASP A 5 8.47 -6.05 -29.36
C ASP A 5 7.55 -7.20 -28.92
N GLU A 6 8.09 -8.11 -28.11
CA GLU A 6 7.25 -8.96 -27.28
C GLU A 6 6.54 -8.04 -26.30
N LYS A 7 5.25 -7.79 -26.54
CA LYS A 7 4.31 -7.45 -25.47
C LYS A 7 4.46 -8.53 -24.42
N GLN A 8 5.30 -8.29 -23.43
CA GLN A 8 5.48 -9.15 -22.28
C GLN A 8 4.12 -9.18 -21.59
N THR A 9 3.34 -10.22 -21.85
CA THR A 9 2.08 -10.45 -21.16
C THR A 9 2.45 -10.79 -19.73
N PHE A 10 2.52 -9.73 -18.94
CA PHE A 10 2.64 -9.76 -17.52
C PHE A 10 1.50 -10.61 -16.93
N ARG A 11 1.77 -11.87 -16.60
CA ARG A 11 0.76 -12.76 -16.01
C ARG A 11 0.62 -12.39 -14.52
N CYS A 12 -0.25 -11.43 -14.22
CA CYS A 12 -0.55 -11.07 -12.83
C CYS A 12 -1.36 -12.16 -12.12
N GLY A 13 -1.22 -12.23 -10.80
CA GLY A 13 -2.01 -13.11 -9.93
C GLY A 13 -3.46 -12.68 -9.71
N CYS A 14 -3.97 -11.68 -10.43
CA CYS A 14 -5.37 -11.25 -10.34
C CYS A 14 -6.29 -12.29 -11.00
N VAL A 15 -7.41 -12.60 -10.36
CA VAL A 15 -8.36 -13.65 -10.80
C VAL A 15 -9.31 -13.14 -11.88
N ASN A 16 -9.59 -11.84 -11.90
CA ASN A 16 -10.43 -11.21 -12.91
C ASN A 16 -9.67 -11.04 -14.25
N SER A 17 -10.35 -11.31 -15.36
CA SER A 17 -9.73 -11.32 -16.69
C SER A 17 -9.53 -9.94 -17.32
N ASP A 18 -10.15 -8.89 -16.76
CA ASP A 18 -10.04 -7.50 -17.22
C ASP A 18 -8.84 -6.75 -16.60
N PHE A 19 -8.05 -7.40 -15.73
CA PHE A 19 -6.83 -6.79 -15.20
C PHE A 19 -5.69 -6.81 -16.22
N VAL A 20 -5.26 -5.62 -16.65
CA VAL A 20 -4.13 -5.45 -17.57
C VAL A 20 -3.20 -4.37 -17.03
N PRO A 21 -1.95 -4.70 -16.65
CA PRO A 21 -0.93 -3.70 -16.33
C PRO A 21 -0.63 -2.79 -17.52
N GLU A 22 -0.51 -1.50 -17.28
CA GLU A 22 -0.09 -0.50 -18.26
C GLU A 22 1.31 0.05 -17.97
N HIS A 23 1.74 -0.01 -16.71
CA HIS A 23 3.04 0.48 -16.28
C HIS A 23 3.85 -0.63 -15.61
N SER A 24 5.19 -0.50 -15.63
CA SER A 24 6.07 -1.50 -15.02
C SER A 24 6.10 -1.43 -13.49
N ARG A 25 5.54 -0.37 -12.89
CA ARG A 25 5.43 -0.16 -11.44
C ARG A 25 4.00 0.16 -11.07
N SER A 26 3.65 -0.10 -9.82
CA SER A 26 2.32 0.18 -9.32
C SER A 26 2.32 0.64 -7.87
N VAL A 27 1.27 1.36 -7.52
CA VAL A 27 0.87 1.67 -6.16
C VAL A 27 -0.42 0.92 -5.85
N TRP A 28 -0.41 0.11 -4.81
CA TRP A 28 -1.51 -0.77 -4.43
C TRP A 28 -2.16 -0.28 -3.14
N THR A 29 -3.47 -0.49 -3.05
CA THR A 29 -4.22 -0.43 -1.79
C THR A 29 -5.23 -1.56 -1.75
N MET A 30 -5.90 -1.79 -0.62
CA MET A 30 -6.86 -2.88 -0.46
C MET A 30 -8.19 -2.40 0.10
N LEU A 31 -9.27 -2.90 -0.48
CA LEU A 31 -10.64 -2.78 0.02
C LEU A 31 -11.22 -4.18 0.22
N SER A 32 -11.49 -4.56 1.47
CA SER A 32 -12.02 -5.88 1.81
C SER A 32 -13.52 -5.92 2.09
N ASN A 33 -14.19 -4.77 2.08
CA ASN A 33 -15.61 -4.62 2.33
C ASN A 33 -16.18 -3.37 1.61
N ASN A 34 -17.50 -3.19 1.69
CA ASN A 34 -18.23 -2.05 1.12
C ASN A 34 -18.39 -0.88 2.12
N ALA A 35 -17.47 -0.69 3.06
CA ALA A 35 -17.53 0.47 3.95
C ALA A 35 -17.24 1.75 3.14
N GLU A 36 -18.23 2.65 3.08
CA GLU A 36 -18.18 3.85 2.24
C GLU A 36 -16.99 4.74 2.61
N GLU A 37 -16.61 4.83 3.89
CA GLU A 37 -15.52 5.67 4.33
C GLU A 37 -14.16 5.20 3.80
N TYR A 38 -13.95 3.88 3.71
CA TYR A 38 -12.73 3.31 3.14
C TYR A 38 -12.72 3.41 1.61
N LEU A 39 -13.89 3.35 0.96
CA LEU A 39 -14.02 3.67 -0.46
C LEU A 39 -13.60 5.12 -0.72
N GLN A 40 -14.09 6.08 0.07
CA GLN A 40 -13.68 7.48 -0.03
C GLN A 40 -12.19 7.65 0.22
N GLY A 41 -11.63 6.93 1.20
CA GLY A 41 -10.19 6.92 1.45
C GLY A 41 -9.38 6.44 0.27
N THR A 42 -9.80 5.33 -0.33
CA THR A 42 -9.17 4.75 -1.53
C THR A 42 -9.22 5.67 -2.74
N LEU A 43 -10.36 6.36 -2.95
CA LEU A 43 -10.49 7.33 -4.04
C LEU A 43 -9.55 8.53 -3.85
N LYS A 44 -9.47 9.08 -2.63
CA LYS A 44 -8.53 10.17 -2.31
C LYS A 44 -7.08 9.74 -2.46
N LEU A 45 -6.74 8.55 -1.95
CA LEU A 45 -5.41 7.97 -2.11
C LEU A 45 -5.05 7.84 -3.59
N THR A 46 -5.93 7.26 -4.42
CA THR A 46 -5.74 7.11 -5.87
C THR A 46 -5.48 8.46 -6.55
N ALA A 47 -6.29 9.47 -6.23
CA ALA A 47 -6.12 10.81 -6.78
C ALA A 47 -4.80 11.47 -6.36
N SER A 48 -4.44 11.35 -5.07
CA SER A 48 -3.19 11.90 -4.53
C SER A 48 -1.94 11.22 -5.11
N VAL A 49 -1.97 9.90 -5.29
CA VAL A 49 -0.89 9.14 -5.96
C VAL A 49 -0.71 9.67 -7.38
N LYS A 50 -1.80 9.75 -8.15
CA LYS A 50 -1.75 10.26 -9.53
C LYS A 50 -1.19 11.68 -9.63
N GLN A 51 -1.50 12.55 -8.66
CA GLN A 51 -0.94 13.90 -8.59
C GLN A 51 0.58 13.87 -8.37
N HIS A 52 1.09 12.94 -7.57
CA HIS A 52 2.49 12.89 -7.15
C HIS A 52 3.36 11.89 -7.94
N THR A 53 2.82 11.25 -8.96
CA THR A 53 3.53 10.32 -9.86
C THR A 53 3.48 10.74 -11.33
N GLN A 54 3.12 11.99 -11.64
CA GLN A 54 3.01 12.48 -13.02
C GLN A 54 4.30 12.33 -13.86
N GLN A 55 5.46 12.42 -13.20
CA GLN A 55 6.78 12.28 -13.84
C GLN A 55 7.27 10.84 -13.90
N GLU A 56 6.69 9.96 -13.09
CA GLU A 56 7.03 8.53 -12.99
C GLU A 56 5.70 7.73 -13.00
N PRO A 57 5.03 7.59 -14.15
CA PRO A 57 3.71 7.00 -14.22
C PRO A 57 3.68 5.57 -13.69
N VAL A 58 2.69 5.29 -12.84
CA VAL A 58 2.47 3.99 -12.20
C VAL A 58 1.01 3.59 -12.30
N ASP A 59 0.76 2.29 -12.29
CA ASP A 59 -0.60 1.78 -12.16
C ASP A 59 -1.10 1.98 -10.73
N SER A 60 -2.28 2.59 -10.57
CA SER A 60 -2.99 2.60 -9.28
C SER A 60 -3.88 1.37 -9.21
N VAL A 61 -3.59 0.45 -8.30
CA VAL A 61 -4.27 -0.84 -8.20
C VAL A 61 -5.03 -0.95 -6.88
N VAL A 62 -6.29 -1.35 -6.96
CA VAL A 62 -7.12 -1.67 -5.79
C VAL A 62 -7.31 -3.17 -5.74
N MET A 63 -6.71 -3.79 -4.73
CA MET A 63 -6.92 -5.19 -4.38
C MET A 63 -8.29 -5.36 -3.73
N VAL A 64 -9.10 -6.28 -4.24
CA VAL A 64 -10.42 -6.61 -3.69
C VAL A 64 -10.52 -8.12 -3.47
N LEU A 65 -11.37 -8.52 -2.51
CA LEU A 65 -11.57 -9.93 -2.21
C LEU A 65 -12.58 -10.56 -3.17
N LYS A 66 -12.19 -11.65 -3.82
CA LYS A 66 -13.08 -12.43 -4.69
C LYS A 66 -14.33 -12.92 -3.96
N GLU A 67 -14.18 -13.36 -2.72
CA GLU A 67 -15.26 -13.93 -1.90
C GLU A 67 -16.23 -12.86 -1.37
N ARG A 68 -15.82 -11.59 -1.37
CA ARG A 68 -16.62 -10.45 -0.92
C ARG A 68 -16.45 -9.31 -1.93
N PRO A 69 -17.06 -9.45 -3.12
CA PRO A 69 -16.93 -8.45 -4.16
C PRO A 69 -17.52 -7.11 -3.71
N LEU A 70 -16.91 -6.03 -4.20
CA LEU A 70 -17.46 -4.69 -4.01
C LEU A 70 -18.72 -4.49 -4.84
N GLU A 71 -19.59 -3.58 -4.41
CA GLU A 71 -20.76 -3.18 -5.18
C GLU A 71 -20.34 -2.55 -6.53
N THR A 72 -21.15 -2.79 -7.57
CA THR A 72 -20.90 -2.25 -8.92
C THR A 72 -20.70 -0.74 -8.93
N ALA A 73 -21.44 -0.01 -8.09
CA ALA A 73 -21.29 1.44 -7.96
C ALA A 73 -19.91 1.84 -7.40
N ALA A 74 -19.41 1.13 -6.40
CA ALA A 74 -18.07 1.34 -5.84
C ALA A 74 -16.99 1.03 -6.88
N LEU A 75 -17.10 -0.11 -7.58
CA LEU A 75 -16.19 -0.48 -8.66
C LEU A 75 -16.17 0.55 -9.80
N THR A 76 -17.32 1.13 -10.12
CA THR A 76 -17.43 2.17 -11.16
C THR A 76 -16.68 3.43 -10.73
N LYS A 77 -16.93 3.94 -9.52
CA LYS A 77 -16.22 5.12 -8.97
C LYS A 77 -14.70 4.92 -8.97
N LEU A 78 -14.23 3.74 -8.56
CA LEU A 78 -12.80 3.42 -8.53
C LEU A 78 -12.18 3.43 -9.93
N ARG A 79 -12.84 2.82 -10.92
CA ARG A 79 -12.38 2.81 -12.31
C ARG A 79 -12.38 4.22 -12.91
N GLU A 80 -13.40 5.03 -12.63
CA GLU A 80 -13.47 6.43 -13.07
C GLU A 80 -12.35 7.29 -12.47
N ALA A 81 -11.93 7.01 -11.23
CA ALA A 81 -10.76 7.63 -10.62
C ALA A 81 -9.42 7.18 -11.24
N GLY A 82 -9.44 6.17 -12.12
CA GLY A 82 -8.26 5.61 -12.79
C GLY A 82 -7.64 4.42 -12.07
N ALA A 83 -8.34 3.82 -11.08
CA ALA A 83 -7.86 2.60 -10.44
C ALA A 83 -8.12 1.36 -11.31
N LYS A 84 -7.14 0.47 -11.35
CA LYS A 84 -7.27 -0.91 -11.85
C LYS A 84 -7.74 -1.80 -10.71
N ILE A 85 -8.69 -2.69 -10.97
CA ILE A 85 -9.24 -3.60 -9.96
C ILE A 85 -8.57 -4.96 -10.09
N CYS A 86 -7.90 -5.42 -9.03
CA CYS A 86 -7.31 -6.76 -8.95
C CYS A 86 -8.08 -7.59 -7.92
N GLU A 87 -8.84 -8.58 -8.40
CA GLU A 87 -9.52 -9.55 -7.53
C GLU A 87 -8.55 -10.65 -7.12
N VAL A 88 -8.47 -10.94 -5.82
CA VAL A 88 -7.63 -12.01 -5.28
C VAL A 88 -8.42 -12.86 -4.28
N PRO A 89 -8.08 -14.16 -4.12
CA PRO A 89 -8.69 -14.97 -3.08
C PRO A 89 -8.21 -14.52 -1.70
N ARG A 90 -9.13 -14.48 -0.73
CA ARG A 90 -8.81 -14.14 0.66
C ARG A 90 -7.79 -15.12 1.27
N ILE A 91 -6.79 -14.57 1.98
CA ILE A 91 -5.90 -15.35 2.84
C ILE A 91 -6.32 -15.11 4.30
N PRO A 92 -6.93 -16.09 4.99
CA PRO A 92 -7.34 -15.95 6.39
C PRO A 92 -6.14 -16.03 7.36
N PRO A 93 -6.24 -15.44 8.56
CA PRO A 93 -5.27 -15.70 9.63
C PRO A 93 -5.31 -17.17 10.09
N HIS A 94 -4.27 -17.60 10.79
CA HIS A 94 -4.25 -18.93 11.42
C HIS A 94 -5.34 -19.13 12.47
N ASP A 95 -5.69 -18.04 13.17
CA ASP A 95 -6.71 -17.99 14.21
C ASP A 95 -7.55 -16.71 14.01
N GLU A 96 -8.77 -16.89 13.50
CA GLU A 96 -9.71 -15.79 13.28
C GLU A 96 -10.22 -15.17 14.58
N GLU A 97 -10.37 -15.96 15.64
CA GLU A 97 -10.92 -15.51 16.91
C GLU A 97 -9.91 -14.65 17.68
N ALA A 98 -8.64 -15.07 17.68
CA ALA A 98 -7.55 -14.34 18.30
C ALA A 98 -7.07 -13.12 17.49
N THR A 99 -7.37 -13.07 16.18
CA THR A 99 -7.03 -11.94 15.32
C THR A 99 -8.11 -10.85 15.41
N PHE A 100 -7.72 -9.61 15.68
CA PHE A 100 -8.66 -8.48 15.68
C PHE A 100 -9.45 -8.42 14.37
N TRP A 101 -10.77 -8.22 14.48
CA TRP A 101 -11.68 -8.33 13.34
C TRP A 101 -11.26 -7.49 12.12
N ARG A 102 -10.73 -6.28 12.36
CA ARG A 102 -10.25 -5.35 11.33
C ARG A 102 -8.96 -5.80 10.63
N PHE A 103 -8.24 -6.75 11.22
CA PHE A 103 -6.98 -7.29 10.69
C PHE A 103 -7.10 -8.66 10.04
N ARG A 104 -8.30 -9.27 10.08
CA ARG A 104 -8.55 -10.62 9.56
C ARG A 104 -8.31 -10.78 8.06
N ASP A 105 -8.25 -9.70 7.29
CA ASP A 105 -8.03 -9.78 5.85
C ASP A 105 -6.61 -9.44 5.44
N GLN A 106 -5.78 -8.96 6.38
CA GLN A 106 -4.52 -8.30 6.05
C GLN A 106 -3.46 -9.25 5.49
N PHE A 107 -3.54 -10.55 5.82
CA PHE A 107 -2.71 -11.58 5.19
C PHE A 107 -2.93 -11.68 3.68
N THR A 108 -4.06 -11.19 3.15
CA THR A 108 -4.33 -11.14 1.71
C THR A 108 -3.34 -10.25 0.96
N LYS A 109 -2.68 -9.31 1.65
CA LYS A 109 -1.58 -8.51 1.10
C LYS A 109 -0.42 -9.38 0.58
N PHE A 110 -0.27 -10.63 1.02
CA PHE A 110 0.80 -11.53 0.57
C PHE A 110 0.79 -11.77 -0.94
N HIS A 111 -0.38 -11.70 -1.59
CA HIS A 111 -0.47 -11.80 -3.06
C HIS A 111 0.43 -10.80 -3.78
N ILE A 112 0.68 -9.62 -3.19
CA ILE A 112 1.52 -8.55 -3.78
C ILE A 112 2.93 -9.05 -4.08
N PHE A 113 3.50 -9.90 -3.22
CA PHE A 113 4.85 -10.45 -3.40
C PHE A 113 4.94 -11.34 -4.64
N GLY A 114 3.83 -11.89 -5.12
CA GLY A 114 3.77 -12.74 -6.32
C GLY A 114 3.38 -12.01 -7.61
N MET A 115 3.12 -10.69 -7.57
CA MET A 115 2.67 -9.90 -8.72
C MET A 115 3.83 -9.52 -9.65
N THR A 116 4.52 -10.52 -10.20
CA THR A 116 5.71 -10.38 -11.07
C THR A 116 5.43 -9.70 -12.42
N CYS A 117 4.17 -9.34 -12.66
CA CYS A 117 3.78 -8.40 -13.67
C CYS A 117 4.31 -6.98 -13.46
N TYR A 118 4.69 -6.63 -12.23
CA TYR A 118 5.32 -5.38 -11.90
C TYR A 118 6.78 -5.63 -11.48
N ARG A 119 7.65 -4.70 -11.85
CA ARG A 119 9.05 -4.66 -11.40
C ARG A 119 9.18 -4.17 -9.96
N GLY A 120 8.19 -3.39 -9.51
CA GLY A 120 8.17 -2.74 -8.22
C GLY A 120 6.75 -2.38 -7.82
N ILE A 121 6.40 -2.66 -6.56
CA ILE A 121 5.09 -2.36 -6.01
C ILE A 121 5.26 -1.63 -4.68
N MET A 122 4.69 -0.43 -4.59
CA MET A 122 4.44 0.25 -3.33
C MET A 122 3.03 -0.07 -2.87
N TYR A 123 2.83 -0.50 -1.64
CA TYR A 123 1.52 -0.66 -1.03
C TYR A 123 1.28 0.45 -0.03
N LEU A 124 0.05 0.96 0.00
CA LEU A 124 -0.45 1.98 0.91
C LEU A 124 -1.82 1.54 1.44
N ASP A 125 -2.00 1.48 2.76
CA ASP A 125 -3.32 1.29 3.37
C ASP A 125 -4.26 2.43 2.91
N SER A 126 -5.57 2.17 2.86
CA SER A 126 -6.56 3.12 2.32
C SER A 126 -6.80 4.35 3.21
N ASP A 127 -6.17 4.39 4.38
CA ASP A 127 -6.05 5.54 5.27
C ASP A 127 -4.66 6.20 5.19
N CYS A 128 -3.94 5.99 4.09
CA CYS A 128 -2.77 6.76 3.71
C CYS A 128 -3.14 7.89 2.74
N LEU A 129 -2.27 8.89 2.66
CA LEU A 129 -2.35 9.98 1.67
C LEU A 129 -0.97 10.30 1.12
N ALA A 130 -0.82 10.33 -0.21
CA ALA A 130 0.38 10.88 -0.81
C ALA A 130 0.33 12.41 -0.74
N VAL A 131 1.35 13.03 -0.16
CA VAL A 131 1.46 14.49 0.02
C VAL A 131 2.69 15.09 -0.68
N GLY A 132 3.46 14.25 -1.37
CA GLY A 132 4.64 14.66 -2.11
C GLY A 132 5.13 13.59 -3.09
N PRO A 133 6.16 13.91 -3.90
CA PRO A 133 6.66 13.03 -4.96
C PRO A 133 7.13 11.66 -4.45
N LEU A 134 6.71 10.59 -5.13
CA LEU A 134 7.04 9.21 -4.77
C LEU A 134 8.20 8.61 -5.58
N GLY A 135 8.78 9.37 -6.52
CA GLY A 135 9.82 8.89 -7.45
C GLY A 135 11.10 8.38 -6.77
N ASP A 136 11.42 8.87 -5.57
CA ASP A 136 12.56 8.38 -4.77
C ASP A 136 12.48 6.86 -4.53
N VAL A 137 11.28 6.32 -4.31
CA VAL A 137 11.03 4.89 -4.06
C VAL A 137 10.47 4.17 -5.29
N LEU A 138 9.70 4.86 -6.13
CA LEU A 138 9.15 4.33 -7.39
C LEU A 138 10.15 4.50 -8.56
N SER A 139 11.41 4.09 -8.38
CA SER A 139 12.47 4.25 -9.40
C SER A 139 13.29 2.99 -9.63
N ASP A 140 13.95 2.92 -10.79
CA ASP A 140 14.91 1.86 -11.11
C ASP A 140 16.05 1.79 -10.08
N LYS A 141 16.52 2.95 -9.62
CA LYS A 141 17.59 3.05 -8.62
C LYS A 141 17.18 2.42 -7.28
N PHE A 142 15.94 2.60 -6.87
CA PHE A 142 15.45 2.02 -5.62
C PHE A 142 15.29 0.49 -5.73
N GLU A 143 14.77 0.00 -6.87
CA GLU A 143 14.74 -1.44 -7.15
C GLU A 143 16.14 -2.07 -7.15
N GLU A 144 17.09 -1.43 -7.82
CA GLU A 144 18.48 -1.90 -7.88
C GLU A 144 19.10 -1.95 -6.49
N LYS A 145 18.89 -0.91 -5.67
CA LYS A 145 19.31 -0.89 -4.27
C LYS A 145 18.77 -2.10 -3.52
N MET A 146 17.47 -2.35 -3.58
CA MET A 146 16.84 -3.49 -2.90
C MET A 146 17.41 -4.83 -3.37
N ARG A 147 17.60 -5.01 -4.68
CA ARG A 147 18.20 -6.24 -5.24
C ARG A 147 19.63 -6.43 -4.75
N ASN A 148 20.43 -5.37 -4.72
CA ASN A 148 21.83 -5.42 -4.25
C ASN A 148 21.92 -5.70 -2.75
N GLU A 149 20.98 -5.21 -1.95
CA GLU A 149 20.86 -5.51 -0.52
C GLU A 149 20.30 -6.93 -0.26
N GLY A 150 19.77 -7.61 -1.28
CA GLY A 150 19.07 -8.89 -1.14
C GLY A 150 17.70 -8.77 -0.46
N ALA A 151 17.23 -7.54 -0.22
CA ALA A 151 16.02 -7.24 0.51
C ALA A 151 14.77 -7.64 -0.29
N ARG A 152 13.75 -8.12 0.43
CA ARG A 152 12.46 -8.54 -0.13
C ARG A 152 11.33 -7.56 0.16
N LEU A 153 11.54 -6.77 1.19
CA LEU A 153 10.60 -5.79 1.70
C LEU A 153 11.37 -4.50 2.00
N ALA A 154 10.74 -3.37 1.73
CA ALA A 154 11.14 -2.10 2.31
C ALA A 154 9.94 -1.48 3.03
N ALA A 155 10.14 -1.05 4.27
CA ALA A 155 9.09 -0.42 5.07
C ALA A 155 9.73 0.55 6.08
N ALA A 156 8.93 1.47 6.61
CA ALA A 156 9.42 2.40 7.63
C ALA A 156 9.25 1.82 9.04
N GLU A 157 10.04 2.33 9.98
CA GLU A 157 9.95 1.95 11.39
C GLU A 157 8.60 2.34 12.00
N ASP A 158 8.02 1.41 12.74
CA ASP A 158 6.78 1.59 13.48
C ASP A 158 7.03 2.38 14.77
N ILE A 159 6.03 3.15 15.17
CA ILE A 159 6.03 3.92 16.41
C ILE A 159 4.81 3.55 17.24
N SER A 160 5.03 3.24 18.51
CA SER A 160 3.96 2.97 19.45
C SER A 160 4.32 3.49 20.83
N ALA A 161 3.34 4.05 21.53
CA ALA A 161 3.50 4.61 22.88
C ALA A 161 4.73 5.55 23.01
N GLY A 162 4.97 6.39 22.00
CA GLY A 162 6.05 7.37 21.95
C GLY A 162 7.44 6.78 21.71
N LYS A 163 7.55 5.50 21.33
CA LYS A 163 8.82 4.80 21.09
C LYS A 163 8.88 4.22 19.68
N TRP A 164 10.05 4.34 19.08
CA TRP A 164 10.43 3.61 17.88
C TRP A 164 10.62 2.14 18.26
N MET A 165 9.98 1.24 17.50
CA MET A 165 9.79 -0.15 17.95
C MET A 165 10.90 -1.10 17.51
N GLY A 166 11.80 -0.70 16.59
CA GLY A 166 12.75 -1.60 15.93
C GLY A 166 12.08 -2.62 15.00
N THR A 167 10.78 -2.45 14.74
CA THR A 167 9.92 -3.23 13.84
C THR A 167 9.32 -2.29 12.81
N PHE A 168 8.93 -2.79 11.65
CA PHE A 168 8.33 -1.98 10.60
C PHE A 168 6.80 -1.98 10.64
N ASN A 169 6.22 -0.91 10.11
CA ASN A 169 4.79 -0.73 9.91
C ASN A 169 4.36 -1.22 8.51
N MET A 170 3.31 -2.04 8.41
CA MET A 170 2.85 -2.64 7.14
C MET A 170 1.73 -1.87 6.44
N GLY A 171 1.38 -0.67 6.92
CA GLY A 171 0.48 0.21 6.19
C GLY A 171 1.14 0.93 5.02
N VAL A 172 2.47 1.00 5.00
CA VAL A 172 3.23 1.36 3.79
C VAL A 172 4.44 0.45 3.66
N PHE A 173 4.54 -0.21 2.51
CA PHE A 173 5.73 -0.96 2.15
C PHE A 173 6.01 -0.91 0.66
N TYR A 174 7.23 -1.28 0.27
CA TYR A 174 7.62 -1.52 -1.10
C TYR A 174 8.18 -2.95 -1.23
N THR A 175 7.89 -3.61 -2.33
CA THR A 175 8.50 -4.90 -2.66
C THR A 175 8.87 -4.96 -4.13
N VAL A 176 9.86 -5.80 -4.42
CA VAL A 176 10.19 -6.25 -5.76
C VAL A 176 9.57 -7.65 -5.89
N PRO A 177 8.42 -7.79 -6.58
CA PRO A 177 7.72 -9.07 -6.63
C PRO A 177 8.59 -10.17 -7.22
N ASP A 178 8.50 -11.36 -6.63
CA ASP A 178 9.29 -12.53 -7.00
C ASP A 178 8.49 -13.80 -6.70
N THR A 179 8.34 -14.66 -7.73
CA THR A 179 7.51 -15.86 -7.60
C THR A 179 8.08 -16.84 -6.58
N GLU A 180 9.41 -17.02 -6.51
CA GLU A 180 10.01 -17.94 -5.55
C GLU A 180 9.88 -17.43 -4.11
N GLU A 181 10.07 -16.12 -3.91
CA GLU A 181 9.89 -15.48 -2.62
C GLU A 181 8.44 -15.57 -2.15
N HIS A 182 7.47 -15.33 -3.04
CA HIS A 182 6.05 -15.49 -2.72
C HIS A 182 5.72 -16.94 -2.32
N VAL A 183 6.24 -17.94 -3.04
CA VAL A 183 6.05 -19.36 -2.68
C VAL A 183 6.65 -19.64 -1.29
N LYS A 184 7.86 -19.14 -1.00
CA LYS A 184 8.50 -19.29 0.32
C LYS A 184 7.70 -18.59 1.43
N LEU A 185 7.19 -17.39 1.16
CA LEU A 185 6.33 -16.63 2.09
C LEU A 185 5.08 -17.44 2.45
N MET A 186 4.38 -17.96 1.46
CA MET A 186 3.16 -18.76 1.68
C MET A 186 3.46 -20.08 2.39
N ASP A 187 4.57 -20.75 2.06
CA ASP A 187 5.02 -21.98 2.74
C ASP A 187 5.32 -21.71 4.22
N LYS A 188 6.05 -20.63 4.53
CA LYS A 188 6.33 -20.21 5.92
C LYS A 188 5.08 -19.80 6.69
N PHE A 189 4.10 -19.21 6.01
CA PHE A 189 2.81 -18.92 6.61
C PHE A 189 2.07 -20.22 6.93
N TYR A 190 1.77 -21.06 5.94
CA TYR A 190 0.94 -22.25 6.14
C TYR A 190 1.58 -23.38 6.96
N SER A 191 2.91 -23.49 6.98
CA SER A 191 3.62 -24.45 7.84
C SER A 191 3.50 -24.11 9.32
N ARG A 192 3.15 -22.87 9.67
CA ARG A 192 3.04 -22.36 11.05
C ARG A 192 4.34 -22.46 11.87
N GLU A 193 5.48 -22.55 11.21
CA GLU A 193 6.81 -22.57 11.85
C GLU A 193 7.22 -21.19 12.38
N VAL A 194 6.63 -20.12 11.83
CA VAL A 194 6.92 -18.74 12.26
C VAL A 194 5.99 -18.37 13.40
N GLU A 195 6.54 -18.21 14.59
CA GLU A 195 5.81 -17.67 15.75
C GLU A 195 5.77 -16.14 15.69
N PHE A 196 4.58 -15.56 15.80
CA PHE A 196 4.38 -14.11 15.78
C PHE A 196 3.15 -13.71 16.61
N ARG A 197 3.03 -12.41 16.88
CA ARG A 197 1.88 -11.83 17.57
C ARG A 197 0.66 -11.77 16.65
N VAL A 198 -0.30 -12.66 16.87
CA VAL A 198 -1.53 -12.77 16.07
C VAL A 198 -2.37 -11.49 16.04
N ASP A 199 -2.31 -10.69 17.12
CA ASP A 199 -3.03 -9.43 17.25
C ASP A 199 -2.44 -8.29 16.39
N THR A 200 -1.27 -8.54 15.79
CA THR A 200 -0.61 -7.66 14.81
C THR A 200 -0.63 -8.24 13.39
N ALA A 201 -1.38 -9.33 13.17
CA ALA A 201 -1.65 -9.96 11.87
C ALA A 201 -0.42 -10.10 10.95
N GLU A 202 -0.53 -9.64 9.70
CA GLU A 202 0.51 -9.73 8.69
C GLU A 202 1.76 -8.93 9.07
N GLN A 203 1.58 -7.78 9.76
CA GLN A 203 2.70 -6.98 10.25
C GLN A 203 3.56 -7.78 11.22
N GLY A 204 2.94 -8.46 12.19
CA GLY A 204 3.66 -9.31 13.14
C GLY A 204 4.42 -10.43 12.45
N PHE A 205 3.74 -11.15 11.55
CA PHE A 205 4.34 -12.26 10.81
C PHE A 205 5.53 -11.80 9.96
N LEU A 206 5.34 -10.76 9.16
CA LEU A 206 6.38 -10.24 8.27
C LEU A 206 7.55 -9.66 9.04
N ASN A 207 7.32 -9.00 10.18
CA ASN A 207 8.40 -8.53 11.06
C ASN A 207 9.29 -9.67 11.52
N VAL A 208 8.73 -10.84 11.85
CA VAL A 208 9.55 -12.00 12.24
C VAL A 208 10.32 -12.57 11.03
N LEU A 209 9.64 -12.68 9.88
CA LEU A 209 10.21 -13.28 8.68
C LEU A 209 11.33 -12.43 8.04
N TYR A 210 11.12 -11.11 7.94
CA TYR A 210 11.99 -10.20 7.20
C TYR A 210 12.87 -9.29 8.07
N LYS A 211 12.91 -9.46 9.40
CA LYS A 211 13.71 -8.63 10.32
C LYS A 211 15.17 -8.40 9.89
N ASN A 212 15.79 -9.40 9.26
CA ASN A 212 17.19 -9.37 8.84
C ASN A 212 17.36 -9.12 7.33
N ASN A 213 16.25 -8.94 6.60
CA ASN A 213 16.25 -8.81 5.14
C ASN A 213 15.28 -7.74 4.66
N ILE A 214 15.37 -6.56 5.29
CA ILE A 214 14.56 -5.38 5.01
C ILE A 214 15.44 -4.19 4.62
N THR A 215 14.96 -3.41 3.65
CA THR A 215 15.47 -2.06 3.40
C THR A 215 14.61 -1.06 4.17
N TRP A 216 15.18 -0.31 5.12
CA TRP A 216 14.40 0.69 5.85
C TRP A 216 14.04 1.88 4.95
N LEU A 217 12.74 2.19 4.87
CA LEU A 217 12.26 3.43 4.28
C LEU A 217 12.43 4.57 5.29
N ASP A 218 12.76 5.75 4.77
CA ASP A 218 12.71 6.96 5.58
C ASP A 218 11.28 7.23 6.08
N PHE A 219 11.15 7.77 7.27
CA PHE A 219 9.88 8.15 7.90
C PHE A 219 8.97 8.95 6.95
N LYS A 220 9.53 9.76 6.06
CA LYS A 220 8.75 10.54 5.10
C LYS A 220 7.83 9.71 4.19
N PHE A 221 8.11 8.42 3.97
CA PHE A 221 7.29 7.53 3.15
C PHE A 221 6.24 6.74 3.94
N ASN A 222 6.22 6.86 5.26
CA ASN A 222 5.16 6.33 6.12
C ASN A 222 5.13 7.19 7.38
N ALA A 223 4.71 8.45 7.21
CA ALA A 223 4.64 9.39 8.31
C ALA A 223 3.47 8.98 9.22
N ASN A 224 3.75 8.02 10.10
CA ASN A 224 2.81 7.41 11.00
C ASN A 224 2.29 8.46 11.97
N LEU A 225 0.97 8.66 11.97
CA LEU A 225 0.33 9.75 12.69
C LEU A 225 0.55 9.71 14.22
N ALA A 226 0.96 8.57 14.78
CA ALA A 226 1.40 8.50 16.17
C ALA A 226 2.60 9.44 16.46
N ALA A 227 3.48 9.68 15.49
CA ALA A 227 4.58 10.64 15.65
C ALA A 227 4.08 12.09 15.74
N PHE A 228 2.98 12.44 15.08
CA PHE A 228 2.39 13.79 15.17
C PHE A 228 1.98 14.13 16.60
N SER A 229 1.29 13.21 17.29
CA SER A 229 0.82 13.44 18.67
C SER A 229 1.87 13.11 19.73
N GLN A 230 2.69 12.08 19.51
CA GLN A 230 3.59 11.55 20.56
C GLN A 230 5.05 12.02 20.41
N LYS A 231 5.43 12.57 19.24
CA LYS A 231 6.77 13.09 18.94
C LYS A 231 6.69 14.35 18.08
N ARG A 232 5.91 15.33 18.53
CA ARG A 232 5.58 16.54 17.75
C ARG A 232 6.80 17.29 17.19
N GLU A 233 7.84 17.51 17.99
CA GLU A 233 9.07 18.18 17.54
C GLU A 233 9.76 17.43 16.38
N PHE A 234 9.82 16.10 16.46
CA PHE A 234 10.35 15.28 15.37
C PHE A 234 9.49 15.41 14.12
N TRP A 235 8.15 15.32 14.26
CA TRP A 235 7.23 15.50 13.14
C TRP A 235 7.44 16.86 12.45
N ASP A 236 7.43 17.94 13.22
CA ASP A 236 7.56 19.31 12.69
C ASP A 236 8.89 19.51 11.97
N SER A 237 9.98 18.91 12.49
CA SER A 237 11.30 18.95 11.82
C SER A 237 11.33 18.25 10.46
N ARG A 238 10.35 17.38 10.17
CA ARG A 238 10.25 16.59 8.93
C ARG A 238 9.07 17.00 8.06
N ALA A 239 8.16 17.85 8.55
CA ALA A 239 6.87 18.14 7.92
C ALA A 239 6.98 18.56 6.45
N ALA A 240 7.99 19.38 6.11
CA ALA A 240 8.22 19.85 4.75
C ALA A 240 8.70 18.76 3.76
N ASP A 241 9.24 17.65 4.27
CA ASP A 241 9.77 16.55 3.44
C ASP A 241 8.86 15.31 3.40
N LEU A 242 7.70 15.34 4.06
CA LEU A 242 6.79 14.20 4.04
C LEU A 242 6.32 13.88 2.61
N ARG A 243 6.15 12.60 2.33
CA ARG A 243 5.70 12.07 1.03
C ARG A 243 4.42 11.25 1.16
N VAL A 244 4.28 10.52 2.26
CA VAL A 244 3.06 9.79 2.59
C VAL A 244 2.75 9.98 4.07
N ILE A 245 1.50 10.33 4.37
CA ILE A 245 0.97 10.35 5.73
C ILE A 245 0.09 9.12 5.93
N HIS A 246 0.28 8.41 7.04
CA HIS A 246 -0.51 7.24 7.39
C HIS A 246 -1.31 7.52 8.66
N TYR A 247 -2.63 7.61 8.52
CA TYR A 247 -3.58 8.06 9.54
C TYR A 247 -3.92 6.94 10.56
N THR A 248 -2.90 6.44 11.26
CA THR A 248 -2.96 5.31 12.19
C THR A 248 -3.77 5.57 13.47
N MET A 249 -3.74 6.82 13.96
CA MET A 249 -4.34 7.21 15.25
C MET A 249 -5.82 7.60 15.12
N VAL A 250 -6.13 8.44 14.14
CA VAL A 250 -7.49 8.85 13.79
C VAL A 250 -7.64 8.75 12.30
N LYS A 251 -8.75 8.15 11.84
CA LYS A 251 -9.01 8.07 10.40
C LYS A 251 -9.26 9.47 9.84
N PRO A 252 -8.85 9.74 8.59
CA PRO A 252 -8.89 11.10 8.08
C PRO A 252 -10.33 11.60 7.82
N TRP A 253 -11.29 10.70 7.64
CA TRP A 253 -12.73 11.01 7.57
C TRP A 253 -13.42 11.10 8.94
N ALA A 254 -12.70 10.90 10.04
CA ALA A 254 -13.22 10.93 11.40
C ALA A 254 -12.36 11.82 12.32
N CYS A 255 -11.74 12.86 11.74
CA CYS A 255 -10.76 13.68 12.45
C CYS A 255 -11.34 14.40 13.67
N THR A 256 -10.53 14.44 14.72
CA THR A 256 -10.79 15.19 15.94
C THR A 256 -9.99 16.50 15.96
N GLU A 257 -10.33 17.41 16.86
CA GLU A 257 -9.66 18.73 16.94
C GLU A 257 -8.14 18.61 17.18
N GLU A 258 -7.69 17.56 17.90
CA GLU A 258 -6.26 17.27 18.14
C GLU A 258 -5.47 17.07 16.83
N TYR A 259 -6.07 16.44 15.82
CA TYR A 259 -5.41 16.10 14.56
C TYR A 259 -5.83 17.00 13.39
N LYS A 260 -6.59 18.05 13.66
CA LYS A 260 -7.19 18.91 12.63
C LYS A 260 -6.15 19.51 11.68
N GLU A 261 -4.99 19.90 12.20
CA GLU A 261 -3.90 20.47 11.39
C GLU A 261 -3.46 19.52 10.27
N VAL A 262 -3.15 18.27 10.61
CA VAL A 262 -2.69 17.25 9.66
C VAL A 262 -3.83 16.65 8.84
N CYS A 263 -5.06 16.67 9.36
CA CYS A 263 -6.25 16.29 8.59
C CYS A 263 -6.62 17.30 7.50
N ARG A 264 -6.26 18.59 7.63
CA ARG A 264 -6.46 19.55 6.53
C ARG A 264 -5.77 19.12 5.25
N LEU A 265 -4.62 18.45 5.33
CA LEU A 265 -3.94 17.91 4.15
C LEU A 265 -4.81 16.88 3.41
N TRP A 266 -5.62 16.11 4.13
CA TRP A 266 -6.61 15.23 3.55
C TRP A 266 -7.77 15.98 2.93
N ASP A 267 -8.28 17.01 3.60
CA ASP A 267 -9.39 17.83 3.10
C ASP A 267 -9.01 18.60 1.83
N ASP A 268 -7.77 19.10 1.77
CA ASP A 268 -7.19 19.85 0.65
C ASP A 268 -6.71 18.95 -0.51
N ALA A 269 -6.63 17.63 -0.29
CA ALA A 269 -6.25 16.68 -1.32
C ALA A 269 -7.24 16.71 -2.51
N PRO A 270 -6.81 16.35 -3.73
CA PRO A 270 -7.65 16.44 -4.92
C PRO A 270 -9.02 15.78 -4.72
N PRO A 271 -10.10 16.43 -5.18
CA PRO A 271 -11.42 15.85 -5.08
C PRO A 271 -11.49 14.56 -5.89
N THR A 272 -12.29 13.62 -5.40
CA THR A 272 -12.52 12.31 -6.01
C THR A 272 -13.40 12.38 -7.26
N ASP A 273 -14.16 13.47 -7.42
CA ASP A 273 -14.99 13.76 -8.59
C ASP A 273 -14.18 14.43 -9.72
N ILE A 274 -13.33 13.66 -10.40
CA ILE A 274 -12.73 14.11 -11.67
C ILE A 274 -13.75 13.88 -12.79
N ARG A 275 -14.73 14.77 -12.94
CA ARG A 275 -15.26 15.04 -14.28
C ARG A 275 -14.10 15.63 -15.07
N MET A 276 -13.44 14.81 -15.89
CA MET A 276 -12.48 15.31 -16.86
C MET A 276 -13.15 16.45 -17.63
N LYS A 277 -12.72 17.69 -17.38
CA LYS A 277 -13.04 18.79 -18.28
C LYS A 277 -12.37 18.44 -19.59
N VAL A 278 -13.15 17.91 -20.53
CA VAL A 278 -12.78 17.87 -21.93
C VAL A 278 -12.50 19.31 -22.31
N VAL A 279 -11.22 19.63 -22.52
CA VAL A 279 -10.82 20.91 -23.11
C VAL A 279 -11.29 20.84 -24.57
N PRO A 280 -12.22 21.70 -25.02
CA PRO A 280 -12.55 21.77 -26.43
C PRO A 280 -11.32 22.32 -27.16
N GLY A 281 -10.88 21.59 -28.19
CA GLY A 281 -9.94 22.13 -29.19
C GLY A 281 -10.60 23.20 -30.06
#